data_AF-A0A9W7Y662-F1
#
_entry.id   AF-A0A9W7Y662-F1
#
_cell.length_a   1.000
_cell.length_b   1.000
_cell.length_c   1.000
_cell.angle_alpha   90.00
_cell.angle_beta   90.00
_cell.angle_gamma   90.00
#
_symmetry.space_group_name_H-M   'P 1'
#
loop_
_entity.id
_entity.type
_entity.pdbx_description
1 polymer ?
#
loop_
_entity_poly.entity_id
_entity_poly.type
_entity_poly.pdbx_seq_one_letter_code
_entity_poly.pdbx_strand_id
1 'polypeptide(L)'
;MEALWSAQRAVVKAFAMAAVAACSVFEYYWHGARLPAWDLKFQVQRDIAHHVLSGCLPLIEDGRDIDKVDVFEVVARIRAVIPKEVPIPASEGVGGDIVIPVHQVPVDPAVFKGIGVAEDGLCALCERDQQDTERRLVCELITALPTAAVLRAQTADSEVLVECRPLHSRETVVLYLHGGGYIVGNACMSRLLTRWISDEAGVRVLVANYRLAPEHPFPAAILDAFIVYKFLLQQGFDANRIVVAGDSAGGHLALALAHLLRFTQ
;
A
#
# COMPACT_ATOMS: atom_id res chain seq x y z
N MET A 1 -10.21 7.59 -32.47
CA MET A 1 -9.90 8.96 -32.01
C MET A 1 -9.28 8.99 -30.61
N GLU A 2 -9.82 8.26 -29.62
CA GLU A 2 -9.27 8.25 -28.25
C GLU A 2 -7.84 7.72 -28.13
N ALA A 3 -7.47 6.66 -28.89
CA ALA A 3 -6.09 6.15 -28.92
C ALA A 3 -5.08 7.18 -29.48
N LEU A 4 -5.51 8.00 -30.45
CA LEU A 4 -4.72 9.09 -31.03
C LEU A 4 -4.56 10.24 -30.02
N TRP A 5 -5.61 10.56 -29.27
CA TRP A 5 -5.58 11.55 -28.19
C TRP A 5 -4.72 11.11 -26.99
N SER A 6 -4.77 9.83 -26.62
CA SER A 6 -3.91 9.22 -25.59
C SER A 6 -2.43 9.27 -26.00
N ALA A 7 -2.13 8.89 -27.25
CA ALA A 7 -0.78 8.96 -27.80
C ALA A 7 -0.26 10.41 -27.85
N GLN A 8 -1.09 11.37 -28.28
CA GLN A 8 -0.72 12.79 -28.29
C GLN A 8 -0.47 13.34 -26.88
N ARG A 9 -1.29 12.98 -25.87
CA ARG A 9 -1.04 13.37 -24.47
C ARG A 9 0.25 12.74 -23.91
N ALA A 10 0.53 11.49 -24.26
CA ALA A 10 1.76 10.82 -23.85
C ALA A 10 3.00 11.48 -24.46
N VAL A 11 2.94 11.85 -25.74
CA VAL A 11 4.00 12.58 -26.45
C VAL A 11 4.20 13.97 -25.84
N VAL A 12 3.13 14.72 -25.57
CA VAL A 12 3.21 16.04 -24.92
C VAL A 12 3.80 15.94 -23.51
N LYS A 13 3.43 14.93 -22.72
CA LYS A 13 4.03 14.67 -21.39
C LYS A 13 5.51 14.29 -21.49
N ALA A 14 5.90 13.49 -22.47
CA ALA A 14 7.30 13.14 -22.70
C ALA A 14 8.14 14.38 -23.05
N PHE A 15 7.62 15.28 -23.90
CA PHE A 15 8.27 16.56 -24.19
C PHE A 15 8.35 17.47 -22.97
N ALA A 16 7.32 17.50 -22.11
CA ALA A 16 7.33 18.28 -20.87
C ALA A 16 8.39 17.78 -19.88
N MET A 17 8.50 16.45 -19.67
CA MET A 17 9.55 15.87 -18.81
C MET A 17 10.96 16.13 -19.36
N ALA A 18 11.15 16.01 -20.68
CA ALA A 18 12.42 16.33 -21.32
C ALA A 18 12.80 17.81 -21.17
N ALA A 19 11.83 18.72 -21.29
CA ALA A 19 12.04 20.15 -21.06
C ALA A 19 12.40 20.46 -19.60
N VAL A 20 11.70 19.84 -18.64
CA VAL A 20 12.00 19.98 -17.20
C VAL A 20 13.41 19.47 -16.88
N ALA A 21 13.79 18.30 -17.42
CA ALA A 21 15.13 17.76 -17.27
C ALA A 21 16.19 18.69 -17.88
N ALA A 22 15.97 19.21 -19.09
CA ALA A 22 16.89 20.13 -19.74
C ALA A 22 17.07 21.43 -18.93
N CYS A 23 15.99 22.05 -18.48
CA CYS A 23 16.04 23.23 -17.62
C CYS A 23 16.78 22.94 -16.31
N SER A 24 16.53 21.79 -15.68
CA SER A 24 17.19 21.38 -14.43
C SER A 24 18.70 21.21 -14.61
N VAL A 25 19.14 20.68 -15.75
CA VAL A 25 20.55 20.55 -16.14
C VAL A 25 21.20 21.92 -16.34
N PHE A 26 20.57 22.82 -17.10
CA PHE A 26 21.07 24.19 -17.31
C PHE A 26 21.22 24.93 -15.98
N GLU A 27 20.22 24.84 -15.12
CA GLU A 27 20.24 25.45 -13.79
C GLU A 27 21.35 24.90 -12.90
N TYR A 28 21.58 23.58 -12.91
CA TYR A 28 22.67 22.97 -12.15
C TYR A 28 24.05 23.43 -12.64
N TYR A 29 24.26 23.48 -13.96
CA TYR A 29 25.55 23.92 -14.51
C TYR A 29 25.83 25.40 -14.26
N TRP A 30 24.79 26.24 -14.22
CA TRP A 30 24.95 27.68 -14.04
C TRP A 30 25.04 28.11 -12.57
N HIS A 31 24.26 27.47 -11.69
CA HIS A 31 24.12 27.87 -10.29
C HIS A 31 24.68 26.85 -9.29
N GLY A 32 25.10 25.67 -9.76
CA GLY A 32 25.49 24.55 -8.90
C GLY A 32 24.30 23.78 -8.34
N ALA A 33 24.57 22.88 -7.39
CA ALA A 33 23.52 22.12 -6.71
C ALA A 33 22.63 23.05 -5.89
N ARG A 34 21.30 22.92 -6.03
CA ARG A 34 20.34 23.71 -5.23
C ARG A 34 20.35 23.37 -3.73
N LEU A 35 20.83 22.17 -3.35
CA LEU A 35 20.92 21.71 -1.97
C LEU A 35 22.27 21.03 -1.69
N PRO A 36 22.77 21.07 -0.43
CA PRO A 36 24.04 20.45 -0.07
C PRO A 36 24.03 18.94 -0.35
N ALA A 37 25.12 18.41 -0.92
CA ALA A 37 25.33 17.00 -1.24
C ALA A 37 24.42 16.40 -2.33
N TRP A 38 23.70 17.22 -3.10
CA TRP A 38 22.88 16.73 -4.22
C TRP A 38 23.68 16.71 -5.53
N ASP A 39 23.63 15.59 -6.23
CA ASP A 39 24.18 15.49 -7.58
C ASP A 39 23.15 15.92 -8.64
N LEU A 40 23.62 16.09 -9.88
CA LEU A 40 22.76 16.49 -11.00
C LEU A 40 21.59 15.51 -11.21
N LYS A 41 21.80 14.21 -10.97
CA LYS A 41 20.77 13.18 -11.17
C LYS A 41 19.62 13.38 -10.20
N PHE A 42 19.94 13.63 -8.94
CA PHE A 42 18.96 13.89 -7.90
C PHE A 42 18.18 15.18 -8.18
N GLN A 43 18.87 16.24 -8.65
CA GLN A 43 18.21 17.50 -9.00
C GLN A 43 17.20 17.33 -10.15
N VAL A 44 17.58 16.59 -11.19
CA VAL A 44 16.69 16.28 -12.33
C VAL A 44 15.50 15.43 -11.88
N GLN A 45 15.73 14.40 -11.08
CA GLN A 45 14.65 13.55 -10.56
C GLN A 45 13.67 14.33 -9.68
N ARG A 46 14.17 15.20 -8.79
CA ARG A 46 13.32 16.09 -8.00
C ARG A 46 12.48 16.98 -8.90
N ASP A 47 13.07 17.64 -9.89
CA ASP A 47 12.34 18.60 -10.72
C ASP A 47 11.27 17.92 -11.59
N ILE A 48 11.55 16.70 -12.07
CA ILE A 48 10.53 15.88 -12.74
C ILE A 48 9.43 15.49 -11.76
N ALA A 49 9.77 15.02 -10.56
CA ALA A 49 8.79 14.68 -9.54
C ALA A 49 7.93 15.89 -9.15
N HIS A 50 8.54 17.07 -8.95
CA HIS A 50 7.86 18.32 -8.67
C HIS A 50 6.93 18.73 -9.82
N HIS A 51 7.37 18.64 -11.07
CA HIS A 51 6.50 18.94 -12.22
C HIS A 51 5.30 17.98 -12.33
N VAL A 52 5.51 16.69 -12.08
CA VAL A 52 4.43 15.69 -12.12
C VAL A 52 3.47 15.87 -10.94
N LEU A 53 4.01 16.16 -9.75
CA LEU A 53 3.23 16.25 -8.52
C LEU A 53 2.60 17.63 -8.32
N SER A 54 3.18 18.73 -8.80
CA SER A 54 2.63 20.09 -8.65
C SER A 54 1.25 20.25 -9.30
N GLY A 55 0.96 19.50 -10.36
CA GLY A 55 -0.38 19.41 -10.94
C GLY A 55 -1.41 18.66 -10.07
N CYS A 56 -0.95 17.85 -9.12
CA CYS A 56 -1.76 17.07 -8.18
C CYS A 56 -1.73 17.63 -6.74
N LEU A 57 -0.68 18.40 -6.40
CA LEU A 57 -0.29 18.84 -5.07
C LEU A 57 0.39 20.21 -5.18
N PRO A 58 -0.35 21.32 -5.16
CA PRO A 58 0.21 22.67 -5.24
C PRO A 58 0.95 23.11 -3.96
N LEU A 59 1.53 22.17 -3.20
CA LEU A 59 2.00 22.39 -1.83
C LEU A 59 3.49 22.77 -1.72
N ILE A 60 4.24 22.76 -2.83
CA ILE A 60 5.66 23.13 -2.84
C ILE A 60 5.85 24.22 -3.89
N GLU A 61 5.68 25.48 -3.50
CA GLU A 61 5.84 26.61 -4.43
C GLU A 61 7.31 26.96 -4.70
N ASP A 62 8.22 26.67 -3.77
CA ASP A 62 9.66 26.92 -3.94
C ASP A 62 10.49 25.81 -3.29
N GLY A 63 11.01 24.89 -4.11
CA GLY A 63 11.77 23.70 -3.68
C GLY A 63 13.18 23.98 -3.15
N ARG A 64 13.45 25.21 -2.70
CA ARG A 64 14.74 25.64 -2.12
C ARG A 64 14.83 25.44 -0.61
N ASP A 65 13.72 25.11 0.05
CA ASP A 65 13.65 24.96 1.52
C ASP A 65 12.93 23.65 1.88
N ILE A 66 13.41 22.52 1.34
CA ILE A 66 12.83 21.19 1.63
C ILE A 66 12.78 20.89 3.14
N ASP A 67 13.74 21.44 3.90
CA ASP A 67 13.84 21.30 5.35
C ASP A 67 12.74 22.06 6.11
N LYS A 68 12.05 23.02 5.45
CA LYS A 68 10.90 23.74 6.02
C LYS A 68 9.55 23.12 5.65
N VAL A 69 9.55 22.06 4.85
CA VAL A 69 8.31 21.38 4.48
C VAL A 69 7.81 20.59 5.69
N ASP A 70 6.70 21.02 6.26
CA ASP A 70 5.99 20.24 7.26
C ASP A 70 5.27 19.06 6.57
N VAL A 71 5.89 17.88 6.67
CA VAL A 71 5.36 16.64 6.08
C VAL A 71 4.00 16.26 6.69
N PHE A 72 3.75 16.56 7.96
CA PHE A 72 2.46 16.30 8.59
C PHE A 72 1.38 17.20 8.00
N GLU A 73 1.65 18.50 7.83
CA GLU A 73 0.71 19.43 7.21
C GLU A 73 0.41 19.04 5.76
N VAL A 74 1.44 18.74 4.98
CA VAL A 74 1.29 18.30 3.59
C VAL A 74 0.42 17.05 3.55
N VAL A 75 0.76 16.00 4.28
CA VAL A 75 0.01 14.74 4.28
C VAL A 75 -1.43 14.92 4.77
N ALA A 76 -1.67 15.77 5.78
CA ALA A 76 -3.02 16.08 6.25
C ALA A 76 -3.89 16.69 5.14
N ARG A 77 -3.34 17.64 4.37
CA ARG A 77 -4.07 18.25 3.23
C ARG A 77 -4.39 17.23 2.14
N ILE A 78 -3.47 16.28 1.87
CA ILE A 78 -3.72 15.21 0.88
C ILE A 78 -4.82 14.28 1.36
N ARG A 79 -4.72 13.80 2.60
CA ARG A 79 -5.69 12.87 3.18
C ARG A 79 -7.08 13.49 3.32
N ALA A 80 -7.20 14.81 3.43
CA ALA A 80 -8.48 15.52 3.51
C ALA A 80 -9.38 15.35 2.26
N VAL A 81 -8.79 15.08 1.09
CA VAL A 81 -9.53 14.85 -0.16
C VAL A 81 -9.66 13.38 -0.53
N ILE A 82 -9.05 12.48 0.26
CA ILE A 82 -9.15 11.04 0.05
C ILE A 82 -10.54 10.55 0.49
N PRO A 83 -11.21 9.70 -0.31
CA PRO A 83 -12.46 9.09 0.10
C PRO A 83 -12.33 8.38 1.44
N LYS A 84 -13.24 8.70 2.36
CA LYS A 84 -13.39 7.96 3.61
C LYS A 84 -13.94 6.58 3.32
N GLU A 85 -13.66 5.64 4.21
CA GLU A 85 -14.25 4.31 4.15
C GLU A 85 -15.77 4.40 4.17
N VAL A 86 -16.39 3.89 3.11
CA VAL A 86 -17.83 3.72 2.99
C VAL A 86 -18.12 2.22 2.94
N PRO A 87 -19.31 1.71 3.25
CA PRO A 87 -19.60 0.29 3.06
C PRO A 87 -19.45 -0.13 1.58
N ILE A 88 -19.10 -1.40 1.33
CA ILE A 88 -19.13 -1.97 -0.03
C ILE A 88 -20.58 -1.93 -0.52
N PRO A 89 -20.89 -1.31 -1.67
CA PRO A 89 -22.26 -1.32 -2.18
C PRO A 89 -22.70 -2.75 -2.49
N ALA A 90 -23.91 -3.13 -2.10
CA ALA A 90 -24.44 -4.49 -2.30
C ALA A 90 -24.51 -4.89 -3.80
N SER A 91 -24.59 -3.92 -4.71
CA SER A 91 -24.51 -4.12 -6.16
C SER A 91 -23.11 -4.46 -6.67
N GLU A 92 -22.08 -4.25 -5.85
CA GLU A 92 -20.69 -4.37 -6.24
C GLU A 92 -20.02 -5.63 -5.68
N GLY A 93 -20.39 -6.05 -4.48
CA GLY A 93 -19.83 -7.23 -3.87
C GLY A 93 -20.34 -7.48 -2.46
N VAL A 94 -19.68 -8.43 -1.81
CA VAL A 94 -19.90 -8.81 -0.41
C VAL A 94 -18.55 -8.71 0.29
N GLY A 95 -18.57 -8.26 1.53
CA GLY A 95 -17.35 -8.06 2.28
C GLY A 95 -17.60 -7.27 3.55
N GLY A 96 -16.52 -7.00 4.27
CA GLY A 96 -16.59 -6.28 5.52
C GLY A 96 -15.24 -6.13 6.18
N ASP A 97 -15.23 -5.35 7.25
CA ASP A 97 -14.03 -5.07 8.00
C ASP A 97 -13.63 -6.29 8.84
N ILE A 98 -12.38 -6.70 8.70
CA ILE A 98 -11.73 -7.70 9.52
C ILE A 98 -10.84 -6.94 10.48
N VAL A 99 -11.23 -6.92 11.75
CA VAL A 99 -10.49 -6.25 12.80
C VAL A 99 -9.55 -7.26 13.46
N ILE A 100 -8.24 -7.04 13.34
CA ILE A 100 -7.20 -7.89 13.91
C ILE A 100 -6.67 -7.22 15.19
N PRO A 101 -6.93 -7.76 16.39
CA PRO A 101 -6.24 -7.33 17.60
C PRO A 101 -4.78 -7.77 17.51
N VAL A 102 -3.86 -6.82 17.37
CA VAL A 102 -2.47 -7.15 17.01
C VAL A 102 -1.79 -8.03 18.06
N HIS A 103 -2.09 -7.79 19.35
CA HIS A 103 -1.59 -8.61 20.46
C HIS A 103 -2.02 -10.09 20.40
N GLN A 104 -3.06 -10.45 19.62
CA GLN A 104 -3.51 -11.83 19.39
C GLN A 104 -2.75 -12.52 18.23
N VAL A 105 -1.95 -11.76 17.47
CA VAL A 105 -1.11 -12.25 16.38
C VAL A 105 0.36 -11.96 16.74
N PRO A 106 0.91 -12.59 17.79
CA PRO A 106 2.22 -12.25 18.30
C PRO A 106 3.31 -12.51 17.24
N VAL A 107 4.22 -11.56 17.10
CA VAL A 107 5.40 -11.66 16.24
C VAL A 107 6.63 -11.71 17.14
N ASP A 108 7.33 -12.84 17.12
CA ASP A 108 8.61 -12.99 17.80
C ASP A 108 9.66 -12.08 17.12
N PRO A 109 10.25 -11.10 17.83
CA PRO A 109 11.30 -10.23 17.27
C PRO A 109 12.48 -11.00 16.66
N ALA A 110 12.75 -12.22 17.14
CA ALA A 110 13.85 -13.04 16.63
C ALA A 110 13.75 -13.38 15.14
N VAL A 111 12.54 -13.35 14.56
CA VAL A 111 12.33 -13.58 13.12
C VAL A 111 12.99 -12.48 12.26
N PHE A 112 13.24 -11.31 12.84
CA PHE A 112 13.84 -10.17 12.15
C PHE A 112 15.36 -10.10 12.32
N LYS A 113 15.97 -11.04 13.02
CA LYS A 113 17.41 -11.04 13.23
C LYS A 113 18.17 -11.20 11.90
N GLY A 114 19.10 -10.29 11.63
CA GLY A 114 19.95 -10.32 10.44
C GLY A 114 19.34 -9.70 9.18
N ILE A 115 18.18 -9.05 9.26
CA ILE A 115 17.56 -8.37 8.09
C ILE A 115 18.16 -6.97 7.82
N GLY A 116 19.10 -6.52 8.65
CA GLY A 116 19.86 -5.28 8.45
C GLY A 116 19.14 -4.04 8.96
N VAL A 117 19.02 -3.00 8.13
CA VAL A 117 18.60 -1.65 8.55
C VAL A 117 17.21 -1.58 9.21
N ALA A 118 16.35 -2.56 8.98
CA ALA A 118 15.01 -2.62 9.54
C ALA A 118 14.93 -3.32 10.90
N GLU A 119 15.97 -4.07 11.29
CA GLU A 119 15.95 -5.02 12.43
C GLU A 119 15.54 -4.35 13.74
N ASP A 120 16.31 -3.35 14.19
CA ASP A 120 16.06 -2.66 15.46
C ASP A 120 14.67 -2.02 15.50
N GLY A 121 14.27 -1.40 14.38
CA GLY A 121 12.96 -0.76 14.25
C GLY A 121 11.81 -1.77 14.31
N LEU A 122 11.96 -2.93 13.68
CA LEU A 122 10.98 -4.01 13.70
C LEU A 122 10.87 -4.66 15.08
N CYS A 123 12.00 -4.98 15.71
CA CYS A 123 12.02 -5.52 17.08
C CYS A 123 11.31 -4.59 18.07
N ALA A 124 11.63 -3.30 18.05
CA ALA A 124 11.00 -2.31 18.92
C ALA A 124 9.50 -2.14 18.64
N LEU A 125 9.08 -2.24 17.37
CA LEU A 125 7.66 -2.21 17.02
C LEU A 125 6.92 -3.46 17.51
N CYS A 126 7.49 -4.65 17.36
CA CYS A 126 6.88 -5.89 17.87
C CYS A 126 6.65 -5.83 19.38
N GLU A 127 7.64 -5.37 20.14
CA GLU A 127 7.51 -5.24 21.59
C GLU A 127 6.39 -4.27 21.99
N ARG A 128 6.33 -3.09 21.33
CA ARG A 128 5.26 -2.11 21.55
C ARG A 128 3.89 -2.67 21.18
N ASP A 129 3.79 -3.30 20.01
CA ASP A 129 2.55 -3.86 19.49
C ASP A 129 2.02 -5.01 20.38
N GLN A 130 2.91 -5.76 21.03
CA GLN A 130 2.55 -6.82 21.98
C GLN A 130 2.04 -6.29 23.32
N GLN A 131 2.50 -5.10 23.74
CA GLN A 131 2.09 -4.44 24.98
C GLN A 131 0.80 -3.63 24.80
N ASP A 132 0.51 -3.18 23.58
CA ASP A 132 -0.69 -2.42 23.26
C ASP A 132 -1.90 -3.34 23.00
N THR A 133 -2.68 -3.62 24.06
CA THR A 133 -3.89 -4.43 23.97
C THR A 133 -5.03 -3.76 23.22
N GLU A 134 -4.94 -2.45 22.97
CA GLU A 134 -5.96 -1.68 22.25
C GLU A 134 -5.66 -1.55 20.76
N ARG A 135 -4.43 -1.84 20.34
CA ARG A 135 -4.05 -1.79 18.93
C ARG A 135 -4.89 -2.76 18.07
N ARG A 136 -5.52 -2.20 17.05
CA ARG A 136 -6.28 -2.93 16.02
C ARG A 136 -5.69 -2.62 14.65
N LEU A 137 -5.50 -3.65 13.84
CA LEU A 137 -5.20 -3.53 12.42
C LEU A 137 -6.48 -3.89 11.66
N VAL A 138 -7.04 -2.92 10.94
CA VAL A 138 -8.25 -3.12 10.16
C VAL A 138 -7.87 -3.56 8.75
N CYS A 139 -8.51 -4.62 8.28
CA CYS A 139 -8.48 -5.02 6.88
C CYS A 139 -9.89 -4.98 6.32
N GLU A 140 -10.01 -4.91 5.00
CA GLU A 140 -11.30 -5.09 4.32
C GLU A 140 -11.26 -6.36 3.49
N LEU A 141 -12.17 -7.30 3.77
CA LEU A 141 -12.37 -8.46 2.92
C LEU A 141 -13.33 -8.10 1.80
N ILE A 142 -12.92 -8.33 0.56
CA ILE A 142 -13.67 -7.98 -0.65
C ILE A 142 -13.90 -9.23 -1.48
N THR A 143 -15.17 -9.48 -1.82
CA THR A 143 -15.59 -10.54 -2.73
C THR A 143 -16.49 -9.92 -3.80
N ALA A 144 -16.08 -9.98 -5.07
CA ALA A 144 -16.92 -9.52 -6.17
C ALA A 144 -18.23 -10.31 -6.23
N LEU A 145 -19.31 -9.67 -6.70
CA LEU A 145 -20.64 -10.31 -6.71
C LEU A 145 -20.68 -11.64 -7.49
N PRO A 146 -20.06 -11.78 -8.68
CA PRO A 146 -20.04 -13.07 -9.39
C PRO A 146 -19.28 -14.14 -8.59
N THR A 147 -18.12 -13.80 -8.03
CA THR A 147 -17.34 -14.66 -7.14
C THR A 147 -18.14 -15.10 -5.93
N ALA A 148 -18.85 -14.18 -5.28
CA ALA A 148 -19.69 -14.48 -4.13
C ALA A 148 -20.81 -15.46 -4.49
N ALA A 149 -21.43 -15.34 -5.67
CA ALA A 149 -22.45 -16.27 -6.13
C ALA A 149 -21.89 -17.70 -6.31
N VAL A 150 -20.69 -17.83 -6.88
CA VAL A 150 -20.00 -19.12 -7.02
C VAL A 150 -19.64 -19.70 -5.65
N LEU A 151 -19.07 -18.91 -4.75
CA LEU A 151 -18.66 -19.37 -3.43
C LEU A 151 -19.85 -19.77 -2.56
N ARG A 152 -21.00 -19.06 -2.64
CA ARG A 152 -22.25 -19.47 -1.95
C ARG A 152 -22.75 -20.85 -2.40
N ALA A 153 -22.50 -21.27 -3.63
CA ALA A 153 -22.85 -22.62 -4.05
C ALA A 153 -21.95 -23.69 -3.41
N GLN A 154 -20.81 -23.28 -2.85
CA GLN A 154 -19.81 -24.17 -2.23
C GLN A 154 -19.86 -24.17 -0.70
N THR A 155 -20.56 -23.20 -0.07
CA THR A 155 -20.76 -23.13 1.38
C THR A 155 -22.25 -23.07 1.71
N ALA A 156 -22.70 -23.85 2.70
CA ALA A 156 -24.08 -23.80 3.18
C ALA A 156 -24.39 -22.53 4.00
N ASP A 157 -23.36 -21.82 4.42
CA ASP A 157 -23.46 -20.66 5.30
C ASP A 157 -22.88 -19.41 4.60
N SER A 158 -23.76 -18.44 4.34
CA SER A 158 -23.42 -17.19 3.69
C SER A 158 -22.67 -16.21 4.60
N GLU A 159 -22.76 -16.36 5.93
CA GLU A 159 -22.02 -15.52 6.88
C GLU A 159 -20.51 -15.79 6.78
N VAL A 160 -20.12 -17.02 6.40
CA VAL A 160 -18.71 -17.38 6.20
C VAL A 160 -18.03 -16.55 5.10
N LEU A 161 -18.80 -15.98 4.15
CA LEU A 161 -18.22 -15.14 3.10
C LEU A 161 -17.64 -13.82 3.61
N VAL A 162 -18.19 -13.29 4.72
CA VAL A 162 -17.70 -12.06 5.35
C VAL A 162 -16.68 -12.33 6.46
N GLU A 163 -16.47 -13.59 6.82
CA GLU A 163 -15.44 -14.01 7.78
C GLU A 163 -14.11 -14.31 7.09
N CYS A 164 -13.00 -13.91 7.72
CA CYS A 164 -11.67 -14.17 7.18
C CYS A 164 -11.14 -15.57 7.55
N ARG A 165 -11.87 -16.63 7.18
CA ARG A 165 -11.42 -18.03 7.32
C ARG A 165 -11.65 -18.81 6.04
N PRO A 166 -10.86 -19.87 5.74
CA PRO A 166 -11.04 -20.64 4.52
C PRO A 166 -12.44 -21.27 4.42
N LEU A 167 -13.10 -21.09 3.28
CA LEU A 167 -14.37 -21.73 2.91
C LEU A 167 -14.18 -23.22 2.62
N HIS A 168 -12.98 -23.58 2.15
CA HIS A 168 -12.58 -24.96 1.89
C HIS A 168 -11.05 -25.08 1.94
N SER A 169 -10.53 -26.31 2.09
CA SER A 169 -9.09 -26.58 2.30
C SER A 169 -8.15 -26.12 1.17
N ARG A 170 -8.67 -25.84 -0.02
CA ARG A 170 -7.90 -25.38 -1.19
C ARG A 170 -8.15 -23.92 -1.56
N GLU A 171 -8.76 -23.14 -0.68
CA GLU A 171 -9.11 -21.75 -1.00
C GLU A 171 -7.85 -20.90 -1.14
N THR A 172 -7.76 -20.20 -2.27
CA THR A 172 -6.76 -19.15 -2.50
C THR A 172 -7.33 -17.81 -2.04
N VAL A 173 -6.55 -17.07 -1.27
CA VAL A 173 -6.86 -15.70 -0.85
C VAL A 173 -5.75 -14.75 -1.30
N VAL A 174 -6.14 -13.54 -1.68
CA VAL A 174 -5.18 -12.47 -2.00
C VAL A 174 -5.04 -11.55 -0.79
N LEU A 175 -3.84 -11.43 -0.23
CA LEU A 175 -3.46 -10.32 0.63
C LEU A 175 -3.05 -9.14 -0.26
N TYR A 176 -3.89 -8.11 -0.31
CA TYR A 176 -3.64 -6.92 -1.11
C TYR A 176 -3.12 -5.77 -0.24
N LEU A 177 -2.05 -5.12 -0.72
CA LEU A 177 -1.41 -3.99 -0.09
C LEU A 177 -1.61 -2.77 -0.98
N HIS A 178 -2.39 -1.79 -0.52
CA HIS A 178 -2.76 -0.63 -1.33
C HIS A 178 -1.56 0.29 -1.63
N GLY A 179 -1.58 1.00 -2.75
CA GLY A 179 -0.65 2.09 -3.05
C GLY A 179 -0.88 3.37 -2.23
N GLY A 180 -0.11 4.41 -2.55
CA GLY A 180 -0.22 5.73 -1.89
C GLY A 180 1.07 6.24 -1.23
N GLY A 181 2.24 5.76 -1.69
CA GLY A 181 3.54 6.31 -1.29
C GLY A 181 3.85 6.16 0.20
N TYR A 182 3.22 5.20 0.90
CA TYR A 182 3.27 5.01 2.35
C TYR A 182 2.72 6.17 3.19
N ILE A 183 2.13 7.19 2.55
CA ILE A 183 1.60 8.38 3.25
C ILE A 183 0.09 8.54 3.09
N VAL A 184 -0.50 7.93 2.06
CA VAL A 184 -1.93 7.89 1.81
C VAL A 184 -2.36 6.48 1.39
N GLY A 185 -3.66 6.27 1.27
CA GLY A 185 -4.23 4.99 0.89
C GLY A 185 -5.08 4.38 1.99
N ASN A 186 -6.04 3.57 1.57
CA ASN A 186 -6.86 2.70 2.41
C ASN A 186 -7.49 1.63 1.51
N ALA A 187 -8.20 0.68 2.11
CA ALA A 187 -8.89 -0.37 1.40
C ALA A 187 -9.90 0.19 0.39
N CYS A 188 -10.67 1.21 0.80
CA CYS A 188 -11.66 1.89 -0.05
C CYS A 188 -11.06 2.42 -1.36
N MET A 189 -9.85 3.00 -1.34
CA MET A 189 -9.18 3.50 -2.54
C MET A 189 -8.81 2.39 -3.52
N SER A 190 -8.53 1.19 -3.02
CA SER A 190 -8.13 0.04 -3.83
C SER A 190 -9.30 -0.83 -4.31
N ARG A 191 -10.52 -0.58 -3.82
CA ARG A 191 -11.71 -1.43 -4.05
C ARG A 191 -12.00 -1.76 -5.50
N LEU A 192 -11.88 -0.80 -6.40
CA LEU A 192 -12.15 -1.04 -7.82
C LEU A 192 -11.21 -2.14 -8.36
N LEU A 193 -9.92 -2.01 -8.06
CA LEU A 193 -8.90 -2.94 -8.52
C LEU A 193 -9.01 -4.29 -7.80
N THR A 194 -9.24 -4.31 -6.49
CA THR A 194 -9.35 -5.55 -5.72
C THR A 194 -10.64 -6.29 -6.02
N ARG A 195 -11.73 -5.59 -6.36
CA ARG A 195 -12.94 -6.19 -6.89
C ARG A 195 -12.69 -6.85 -8.25
N TRP A 196 -11.98 -6.19 -9.16
CA TRP A 196 -11.61 -6.80 -10.44
C TRP A 196 -10.72 -8.04 -10.25
N ILE A 197 -9.74 -7.98 -9.34
CA ILE A 197 -8.94 -9.15 -8.97
C ILE A 197 -9.83 -10.27 -8.44
N SER A 198 -10.79 -9.94 -7.56
CA SER A 198 -11.71 -10.92 -6.99
C SER A 198 -12.58 -11.60 -8.05
N ASP A 199 -13.09 -10.82 -9.01
CA ASP A 199 -13.95 -11.30 -10.10
C ASP A 199 -13.16 -12.19 -11.08
N GLU A 200 -12.06 -11.66 -11.62
CA GLU A 200 -11.26 -12.32 -12.65
C GLU A 200 -10.53 -13.57 -12.14
N ALA A 201 -10.04 -13.55 -10.90
CA ALA A 201 -9.36 -14.69 -10.32
C ALA A 201 -10.29 -15.64 -9.54
N GLY A 202 -11.56 -15.25 -9.32
CA GLY A 202 -12.52 -16.06 -8.55
C GLY A 202 -12.11 -16.28 -7.10
N VAL A 203 -11.44 -15.29 -6.48
CA VAL A 203 -10.89 -15.38 -5.11
C VAL A 203 -11.39 -14.25 -4.23
N ARG A 204 -11.29 -14.42 -2.92
CA ARG A 204 -11.48 -13.32 -1.97
C ARG A 204 -10.19 -12.52 -1.83
N VAL A 205 -10.33 -11.21 -1.64
CA VAL A 205 -9.21 -10.28 -1.51
C VAL A 205 -9.29 -9.58 -0.16
N LEU A 206 -8.29 -9.79 0.69
CA LEU A 206 -8.14 -9.11 1.97
C LEU A 206 -7.19 -7.92 1.79
N VAL A 207 -7.70 -6.70 1.94
CA VAL A 207 -6.89 -5.48 1.83
C VAL A 207 -6.46 -5.01 3.20
N ALA A 208 -5.16 -4.85 3.44
CA ALA A 208 -4.64 -4.37 4.72
C ALA A 208 -4.57 -2.83 4.77
N ASN A 209 -5.22 -2.20 5.76
CA ASN A 209 -4.98 -0.78 6.09
C ASN A 209 -3.74 -0.69 7.00
N TYR A 210 -2.56 -0.83 6.40
CA TYR A 210 -1.30 -0.79 7.11
C TYR A 210 -0.96 0.64 7.58
N ARG A 211 -0.16 0.74 8.66
CA ARG A 211 0.34 2.01 9.22
C ARG A 211 1.03 2.88 8.16
N LEU A 212 0.66 4.16 8.12
CA LEU A 212 1.20 5.15 7.17
C LEU A 212 2.13 6.16 7.87
N ALA A 213 3.11 6.65 7.12
CA ALA A 213 3.91 7.80 7.47
C ALA A 213 3.09 9.10 7.28
N PRO A 214 3.41 10.18 7.99
CA PRO A 214 4.53 10.33 8.91
C PRO A 214 4.30 9.80 10.34
N GLU A 215 3.06 9.46 10.72
CA GLU A 215 2.74 8.99 12.07
C GLU A 215 3.45 7.68 12.43
N HIS A 216 3.61 6.82 11.42
CA HIS A 216 4.25 5.53 11.54
C HIS A 216 5.24 5.33 10.39
N PRO A 217 6.47 5.86 10.52
CA PRO A 217 7.48 5.73 9.48
C PRO A 217 7.92 4.27 9.30
N PHE A 218 8.74 4.03 8.27
CA PHE A 218 9.43 2.76 8.10
C PHE A 218 10.10 2.32 9.42
N PRO A 219 9.95 1.05 9.86
CA PRO A 219 9.42 -0.10 9.13
C PRO A 219 7.97 -0.51 9.49
N ALA A 220 7.11 0.41 9.93
CA ALA A 220 5.77 0.08 10.42
C ALA A 220 4.86 -0.67 9.42
N ALA A 221 4.85 -0.24 8.16
CA ALA A 221 4.01 -0.84 7.12
C ALA A 221 4.36 -2.31 6.83
N ILE A 222 5.65 -2.67 6.83
CA ILE A 222 6.08 -4.05 6.55
C ILE A 222 5.78 -4.98 7.72
N LEU A 223 5.85 -4.48 8.97
CA LEU A 223 5.39 -5.25 10.13
C LEU A 223 3.89 -5.54 10.05
N ASP A 224 3.09 -4.54 9.70
CA ASP A 224 1.64 -4.71 9.56
C ASP A 224 1.29 -5.71 8.46
N ALA A 225 1.94 -5.62 7.29
CA ALA A 225 1.76 -6.60 6.22
C ALA A 225 2.13 -8.03 6.67
N PHE A 226 3.20 -8.17 7.46
CA PHE A 226 3.60 -9.46 8.05
C PHE A 226 2.59 -9.97 9.09
N ILE A 227 2.03 -9.10 9.94
CA ILE A 227 0.96 -9.43 10.89
C ILE A 227 -0.28 -9.94 10.16
N VAL A 228 -0.71 -9.28 9.08
CA VAL A 228 -1.88 -9.75 8.31
C VAL A 228 -1.60 -11.11 7.65
N TYR A 229 -0.40 -11.32 7.14
CA TYR A 229 -0.01 -12.63 6.61
C TYR A 229 -0.04 -13.73 7.70
N LYS A 230 0.53 -13.46 8.88
CA LYS A 230 0.48 -14.37 10.04
C LYS A 230 -0.97 -14.64 10.48
N PHE A 231 -1.81 -13.61 10.48
CA PHE A 231 -3.23 -13.72 10.78
C PHE A 231 -3.92 -14.70 9.81
N LEU A 232 -3.70 -14.56 8.50
CA LEU A 232 -4.25 -15.50 7.50
C LEU A 232 -3.84 -16.95 7.78
N LEU A 233 -2.57 -17.18 8.14
CA LEU A 233 -2.12 -18.52 8.54
C LEU A 233 -2.84 -19.03 9.79
N GLN A 234 -3.03 -18.18 10.81
CA GLN A 234 -3.76 -18.53 12.04
C GLN A 234 -5.24 -18.84 11.77
N GLN A 235 -5.86 -18.18 10.78
CA GLN A 235 -7.22 -18.48 10.35
C GLN A 235 -7.35 -19.79 9.56
N GLY A 236 -6.22 -20.43 9.20
CA GLY A 236 -6.16 -21.74 8.57
C GLY A 236 -5.92 -21.71 7.06
N PHE A 237 -5.59 -20.56 6.47
CA PHE A 237 -5.18 -20.51 5.06
C PHE A 237 -3.81 -21.19 4.88
N ASP A 238 -3.70 -22.05 3.87
CA ASP A 238 -2.42 -22.64 3.48
C ASP A 238 -1.50 -21.54 2.93
N ALA A 239 -0.24 -21.50 3.38
CA ALA A 239 0.76 -20.55 2.90
C ALA A 239 0.91 -20.55 1.36
N ASN A 240 0.79 -21.72 0.72
CA ASN A 240 0.84 -21.88 -0.75
C ASN A 240 -0.41 -21.36 -1.46
N ARG A 241 -1.41 -20.92 -0.70
CA ARG A 241 -2.68 -20.39 -1.16
C ARG A 241 -2.89 -18.93 -0.77
N ILE A 242 -1.89 -18.29 -0.17
CA ILE A 242 -1.88 -16.85 0.08
C ILE A 242 -1.07 -16.18 -1.03
N VAL A 243 -1.74 -15.36 -1.84
CA VAL A 243 -1.09 -14.53 -2.86
C VAL A 243 -0.90 -13.14 -2.29
N VAL A 244 0.32 -12.61 -2.30
CA VAL A 244 0.59 -11.22 -1.91
C VAL A 244 0.62 -10.34 -3.16
N ALA A 245 -0.19 -9.28 -3.18
CA ALA A 245 -0.30 -8.35 -4.30
C ALA A 245 -0.37 -6.90 -3.83
N GLY A 246 -0.09 -5.96 -4.73
CA GLY A 246 -0.24 -4.53 -4.45
C GLY A 246 0.15 -3.65 -5.63
N ASP A 247 -0.22 -2.37 -5.56
CA ASP A 247 0.09 -1.35 -6.57
C ASP A 247 1.05 -0.29 -6.04
N SER A 248 1.92 0.26 -6.89
CA SER A 248 2.83 1.36 -6.51
C SER A 248 3.64 1.02 -5.22
N ALA A 249 3.54 1.83 -4.17
CA ALA A 249 4.11 1.56 -2.85
C ALA A 249 3.63 0.23 -2.23
N GLY A 250 2.37 -0.15 -2.46
CA GLY A 250 1.83 -1.43 -2.05
C GLY A 250 2.43 -2.60 -2.83
N GLY A 251 2.77 -2.41 -4.10
CA GLY A 251 3.50 -3.39 -4.92
C GLY A 251 4.94 -3.57 -4.43
N HIS A 252 5.61 -2.47 -4.07
CA HIS A 252 6.90 -2.54 -3.37
C HIS A 252 6.78 -3.28 -2.02
N LEU A 253 5.74 -2.98 -1.23
CA LEU A 253 5.49 -3.63 0.05
C LEU A 253 5.22 -5.14 -0.11
N ALA A 254 4.50 -5.53 -1.17
CA ALA A 254 4.22 -6.94 -1.49
C ALA A 254 5.51 -7.70 -1.80
N LEU A 255 6.41 -7.10 -2.58
CA LEU A 255 7.71 -7.68 -2.86
C LEU A 255 8.60 -7.75 -1.61
N ALA A 256 8.60 -6.70 -0.80
CA ALA A 256 9.34 -6.65 0.46
C ALA A 256 8.84 -7.74 1.44
N LEU A 257 7.53 -7.94 1.54
CA LEU A 257 6.94 -9.01 2.34
C LEU A 257 7.33 -10.39 1.80
N ALA A 258 7.19 -10.62 0.49
CA ALA A 258 7.61 -11.87 -0.12
C ALA A 258 9.10 -12.17 0.14
N HIS A 259 9.96 -11.15 0.11
CA HIS A 259 11.37 -11.29 0.44
C HIS A 259 11.59 -11.63 1.92
N LEU A 260 10.93 -10.92 2.83
CA LEU A 260 10.98 -11.16 4.28
C LEU A 260 10.51 -12.57 4.65
N LEU A 261 9.46 -13.07 4.00
CA LEU A 261 8.94 -14.42 4.17
C LEU A 261 9.93 -15.52 3.81
N ARG A 262 10.99 -15.24 3.03
CA ARG A 262 12.03 -16.21 2.73
C ARG A 262 13.01 -16.43 3.88
N PHE A 263 13.10 -15.49 4.82
CA PHE A 263 14.02 -15.55 5.96
C PHE A 263 13.32 -15.91 7.28
N THR A 264 11.99 -15.98 7.27
CA THR A 264 11.16 -16.13 8.47
C THR A 264 10.39 -17.45 8.52
N GLN A 265 10.77 -18.43 7.68
CA GLN A 265 10.24 -19.81 7.74
C GLN A 265 10.93 -20.64 8.81
#